data_AF-A0A949BK54-F1
#
_entry.id   AF-A0A949BK54-F1
#
_cell.length_a   1.000
_cell.length_b   1.000
_cell.length_c   1.000
_cell.angle_alpha   90.00
_cell.angle_beta   90.00
_cell.angle_gamma   90.00
#
_symmetry.space_group_name_H-M   'P 1'
#
loop_
_entity.id
_entity.type
_entity.pdbx_description
1 polymer ?
#
loop_
_entity_poly.entity_id
_entity_poly.type
_entity_poly.pdbx_seq_one_letter_code
_entity_poly.pdbx_strand_id
1 'polypeptide(L)'
;MFRKGKHFKSAGRKFTPLEKATDEVGGGKNIDVDGGLMPPSAETVRARSSLTGFIVISFFVLIVFNIFTAHCSAVTLLLAQEALVKVLPDYDEIVTESKIFSELEINAVKSRLGGNPGSNPQKNDFYFGVKDGKKVGAAIILEEPGKFGIMKIAVGLTMEGEVYAVKV
;
A
#
# COMPACT_ATOMS: atom_id res chain seq x y z
N MET A 1 24.32 21.87 -51.24
CA MET A 1 23.10 22.52 -51.77
C MET A 1 22.17 22.78 -50.59
N PHE A 2 22.07 24.03 -50.13
CA PHE A 2 21.27 24.46 -48.98
C PHE A 2 19.79 24.59 -49.36
N ARG A 3 18.86 24.17 -48.49
CA ARG A 3 17.50 24.75 -48.44
C ARG A 3 16.98 24.89 -47.01
N LYS A 4 16.47 26.11 -46.78
CA LYS A 4 15.95 26.72 -45.55
C LYS A 4 14.67 26.06 -45.03
N GLY A 5 14.60 25.91 -43.71
CA GLY A 5 13.66 26.61 -42.81
C GLY A 5 12.16 26.30 -42.88
N LYS A 6 11.57 26.05 -41.71
CA LYS A 6 10.46 26.85 -41.14
C LYS A 6 10.14 26.39 -39.71
N HIS A 7 10.14 27.34 -38.78
CA HIS A 7 9.59 27.22 -37.44
C HIS A 7 8.08 26.95 -37.50
N PHE A 8 7.59 26.01 -36.69
CA PHE A 8 6.18 25.89 -36.34
C PHE A 8 6.05 26.13 -34.83
N LYS A 9 5.66 27.35 -34.45
CA LYS A 9 5.15 27.65 -33.10
C LYS A 9 3.68 27.23 -33.09
N SER A 10 3.36 26.17 -32.34
CA SER A 10 1.98 25.82 -32.01
C SER A 10 1.59 26.51 -30.71
N ALA A 11 1.01 27.71 -30.84
CA ALA A 11 0.24 28.35 -29.79
C ALA A 11 -1.25 28.12 -30.04
N GLY A 12 -1.96 27.64 -29.02
CA GLY A 12 -3.42 27.58 -29.01
C GLY A 12 -3.92 26.29 -28.35
N ARG A 13 -4.90 26.30 -27.44
CA ARG A 13 -5.79 27.34 -26.90
C ARG A 13 -6.32 26.76 -25.57
N LYS A 14 -6.69 27.63 -24.63
CA LYS A 14 -8.01 27.59 -23.95
C LYS A 14 -8.18 28.84 -23.10
N PHE A 15 -9.04 29.71 -23.59
CA PHE A 15 -9.70 30.80 -22.87
C PHE A 15 -10.58 30.24 -21.75
N THR A 16 -10.73 31.00 -20.67
CA THR A 16 -12.03 31.46 -20.12
C THR A 16 -11.81 32.69 -19.22
N PRO A 17 -12.85 33.50 -18.98
CA PRO A 17 -12.77 34.96 -18.98
C PRO A 17 -12.92 35.57 -17.57
N LEU A 18 -12.21 36.67 -17.30
CA LEU A 18 -12.68 37.65 -16.33
C LEU A 18 -12.54 39.05 -16.93
N GLU A 19 -13.70 39.72 -16.95
CA GLU A 19 -13.86 41.16 -16.86
C GLU A 19 -13.30 42.01 -18.01
N LYS A 20 -14.12 42.01 -19.05
CA LYS A 20 -14.52 43.22 -19.77
C LYS A 20 -15.26 44.15 -18.80
N ALA A 21 -14.65 45.27 -18.40
CA ALA A 21 -15.35 46.52 -18.12
C ALA A 21 -14.32 47.65 -17.87
N THR A 22 -13.99 48.38 -18.92
CA THR A 22 -13.84 49.82 -18.77
C THR A 22 -14.42 50.42 -20.03
N ASP A 23 -15.69 50.78 -19.93
CA ASP A 23 -16.19 51.85 -20.79
C ASP A 23 -15.47 53.12 -20.34
N GLU A 24 -14.98 53.88 -21.30
CA GLU A 24 -14.77 55.31 -21.10
C GLU A 24 -15.65 56.01 -22.13
N VAL A 25 -16.93 56.14 -21.79
CA VAL A 25 -17.78 57.20 -22.35
C VAL A 25 -18.52 57.87 -21.20
N GLY A 26 -18.02 59.03 -20.77
CA GLY A 26 -18.82 59.91 -19.93
C GLY A 26 -18.00 60.93 -19.17
N GLY A 27 -17.96 62.16 -19.67
CA GLY A 27 -17.45 63.31 -18.91
C GLY A 27 -18.20 63.45 -17.59
N GLY A 28 -17.49 63.23 -16.49
CA GLY A 28 -17.95 63.48 -15.13
C GLY A 28 -17.05 64.52 -14.47
N LYS A 29 -17.66 65.57 -13.93
CA LYS A 29 -16.99 66.66 -13.18
C LYS A 29 -16.02 66.12 -12.13
N ASN A 30 -14.87 66.78 -11.99
CA ASN A 30 -13.97 66.62 -10.86
C ASN A 30 -14.73 66.91 -9.56
N ILE A 31 -14.97 65.87 -8.77
CA ILE A 31 -15.34 66.01 -7.37
C ILE A 31 -14.01 66.01 -6.63
N ASP A 32 -13.64 67.14 -6.04
CA ASP A 32 -12.57 67.20 -5.04
C ASP A 32 -13.02 66.34 -3.86
N VAL A 33 -12.57 65.08 -3.86
CA VAL A 33 -12.57 64.26 -2.66
C VAL A 33 -11.21 64.52 -2.03
N ASP A 34 -11.24 65.12 -0.85
CA ASP A 34 -10.10 65.38 0.02
C ASP A 34 -9.52 64.02 0.48
N GLY A 35 -8.89 63.36 -0.48
CA GLY A 35 -8.44 61.97 -0.43
C GLY A 35 -7.17 61.89 0.36
N GLY A 36 -7.30 61.99 1.68
CA GLY A 36 -6.32 61.42 2.60
C GLY A 36 -6.09 59.97 2.16
N LEU A 37 -4.95 59.73 1.52
CA LEU A 37 -4.42 58.39 1.23
C LEU A 37 -4.23 57.68 2.56
N MET A 38 -5.30 57.09 3.10
CA MET A 38 -5.16 55.99 4.03
C MET A 38 -4.55 54.85 3.21
N PRO A 39 -3.30 54.44 3.48
CA PRO A 39 -2.77 53.25 2.83
C PRO A 39 -3.73 52.10 3.14
N PRO A 40 -3.94 51.16 2.20
CA PRO A 40 -4.68 49.96 2.51
C PRO A 40 -4.03 49.34 3.76
N SER A 41 -4.81 49.19 4.83
CA SER A 41 -4.33 48.55 6.06
C SER A 41 -3.66 47.24 5.65
N ALA A 42 -2.38 47.11 5.99
CA ALA A 42 -1.51 46.01 5.61
C ALA A 42 -1.93 44.65 6.23
N GLU A 43 -3.14 44.55 6.78
CA GLU A 43 -3.63 43.42 7.55
C GLU A 43 -4.50 42.45 6.74
N THR A 44 -4.94 42.80 5.53
CA THR A 44 -5.85 41.94 4.74
C THR A 44 -5.15 41.04 3.72
N VAL A 45 -3.82 40.88 3.79
CA VAL A 45 -3.09 39.91 2.96
C VAL A 45 -2.15 39.07 3.82
N ARG A 46 -2.72 38.38 4.80
CA ARG A 46 -2.10 37.15 5.28
C ARG A 46 -3.21 36.17 5.60
N ALA A 47 -3.66 35.45 4.57
CA ALA A 47 -4.21 34.12 4.77
C ALA A 47 -3.11 33.33 5.49
N ARG A 48 -3.14 33.34 6.82
CA ARG A 48 -2.32 32.47 7.65
C ARG A 48 -2.77 31.08 7.24
N SER A 49 -1.97 30.38 6.43
CA SER A 49 -2.08 28.93 6.31
C SER A 49 -2.13 28.40 7.72
N SER A 50 -3.32 27.98 8.14
CA SER A 50 -3.62 27.69 9.53
C SER A 50 -2.79 26.47 9.91
N LEU A 51 -1.68 26.69 10.61
CA LEU A 51 -0.80 25.64 11.10
C LEU A 51 -1.60 24.59 11.87
N THR A 52 -2.61 25.02 12.63
CA THR A 52 -3.55 24.14 13.33
C THR A 52 -4.42 23.31 12.38
N GLY A 53 -4.88 23.87 11.26
CA GLY A 53 -5.61 23.11 10.23
C GLY A 53 -4.74 22.04 9.56
N PHE A 54 -3.48 22.35 9.24
CA PHE A 54 -2.53 21.39 8.71
C PHE A 54 -2.20 20.28 9.71
N ILE A 55 -2.05 20.62 11.00
CA ILE A 55 -1.83 19.65 12.07
C ILE A 55 -3.02 18.69 12.17
N VAL A 56 -4.26 19.20 12.22
CA VAL A 56 -5.47 18.37 12.34
C VAL A 56 -5.63 17.42 11.14
N ILE A 57 -5.44 17.92 9.92
CA ILE A 57 -5.50 17.08 8.71
C ILE A 57 -4.41 16.02 8.73
N SER A 58 -3.19 16.38 9.13
CA SER A 58 -2.07 15.43 9.22
C SER A 58 -2.34 14.33 10.24
N PHE A 59 -2.84 14.68 11.43
CA PHE A 59 -3.23 13.68 12.44
C PHE A 59 -4.34 12.76 11.95
N PHE A 60 -5.35 13.32 11.27
CA PHE A 60 -6.45 12.52 10.72
C PHE A 60 -5.95 11.52 9.67
N VAL A 61 -5.09 11.95 8.75
CA VAL A 61 -4.48 11.07 7.74
C VAL A 61 -3.68 9.94 8.39
N LEU A 62 -2.89 10.25 9.43
CA LEU A 62 -2.13 9.23 10.17
C LEU A 62 -3.04 8.20 10.84
N ILE A 63 -4.14 8.64 11.47
CA ILE A 63 -5.09 7.74 12.12
C ILE A 63 -5.73 6.80 11.09
N VAL A 64 -6.24 7.35 9.97
CA VAL A 64 -6.85 6.55 8.91
C VAL A 64 -5.85 5.55 8.32
N PHE A 65 -4.61 5.97 8.10
CA PHE A 65 -3.56 5.10 7.58
C PHE A 65 -3.24 3.93 8.53
N ASN A 66 -3.16 4.19 9.84
CA ASN A 66 -2.91 3.15 10.83
C ASN A 66 -4.08 2.16 10.93
N ILE A 67 -5.33 2.66 10.93
CA ILE A 67 -6.52 1.80 10.94
C ILE A 67 -6.54 0.91 9.69
N PHE A 68 -6.28 1.49 8.52
CA PHE A 68 -6.24 0.76 7.26
C PHE A 68 -5.16 -0.33 7.26
N THR A 69 -3.96 0.02 7.72
CA THR A 69 -2.84 -0.94 7.84
C THR A 69 -3.21 -2.09 8.78
N ALA A 70 -3.80 -1.79 9.94
CA ALA A 70 -4.25 -2.81 10.89
C ALA A 70 -5.32 -3.74 10.29
N HIS A 71 -6.27 -3.20 9.52
CA HIS A 71 -7.30 -3.99 8.84
C HIS A 71 -6.68 -4.92 7.78
N CYS A 72 -5.75 -4.43 6.96
CA CYS A 72 -5.04 -5.28 5.99
C CYS A 72 -4.28 -6.43 6.66
N SER A 73 -3.62 -6.17 7.80
CA SER A 73 -2.93 -7.21 8.56
C SER A 73 -3.91 -8.25 9.11
N ALA A 74 -5.05 -7.82 9.66
CA ALA A 74 -6.07 -8.73 10.19
C ALA A 74 -6.68 -9.64 9.10
N VAL A 75 -7.01 -9.09 7.93
CA VAL A 75 -7.54 -9.86 6.80
C VAL A 75 -6.53 -10.90 6.32
N THR A 76 -5.24 -10.54 6.27
CA THR A 76 -4.18 -11.48 5.88
C THR A 76 -4.05 -12.66 6.84
N LEU A 77 -4.17 -12.40 8.16
CA LEU A 77 -4.16 -13.45 9.17
C LEU A 77 -5.40 -14.35 9.08
N LEU A 78 -6.57 -13.76 8.86
CA LEU A 78 -7.82 -14.51 8.68
C LEU A 78 -7.77 -15.44 7.46
N LEU A 79 -7.26 -14.96 6.33
CA LEU A 79 -7.08 -15.78 5.12
C LEU A 79 -6.09 -16.92 5.35
N ALA A 80 -5.00 -16.66 6.07
CA ALA A 80 -4.05 -17.71 6.45
C ALA A 80 -4.69 -18.78 7.35
N GLN A 81 -5.51 -18.37 8.33
CA GLN A 81 -6.26 -19.32 9.17
C GLN A 81 -7.29 -20.13 8.37
N GLU A 82 -8.04 -19.48 7.48
CA GLU A 82 -9.01 -20.19 6.63
C GLU A 82 -8.32 -21.22 5.72
N ALA A 83 -7.15 -20.88 5.19
CA ALA A 83 -6.35 -21.80 4.41
C ALA A 83 -5.86 -22.99 5.24
N LEU A 84 -5.42 -22.76 6.49
CA LEU A 84 -5.03 -23.82 7.43
C LEU A 84 -6.21 -24.75 7.78
N VAL A 85 -7.41 -24.21 8.00
CA VAL A 85 -8.63 -25.02 8.20
C VAL A 85 -8.92 -25.89 6.98
N LYS A 86 -8.71 -25.36 5.76
CA LYS A 86 -8.93 -26.14 4.53
C LYS A 86 -7.91 -27.25 4.34
N VAL A 87 -6.64 -27.01 4.68
CA VAL A 87 -5.59 -28.03 4.52
C VAL A 87 -5.50 -29.02 5.68
N LEU A 88 -6.08 -28.69 6.83
CA LEU A 88 -6.19 -29.55 8.01
C LEU A 88 -7.67 -29.62 8.42
N PRO A 89 -8.51 -30.47 7.81
CA PRO A 89 -9.95 -30.44 8.07
C PRO A 89 -10.38 -31.10 9.38
N ASP A 90 -9.49 -31.81 10.08
CA ASP A 90 -9.83 -32.63 11.26
C ASP A 90 -8.86 -32.41 12.43
N TYR A 91 -8.93 -31.25 13.10
CA TYR A 91 -8.13 -30.94 14.30
C TYR A 91 -8.96 -30.23 15.37
N ASP A 92 -8.54 -30.36 16.63
CA ASP A 92 -9.09 -29.61 17.78
C ASP A 92 -8.32 -28.30 18.00
N GLU A 93 -7.00 -28.33 17.83
CA GLU A 93 -6.10 -27.18 17.98
C GLU A 93 -5.02 -27.13 16.89
N ILE A 94 -4.58 -25.93 16.50
CA ILE A 94 -3.36 -25.74 15.69
C ILE A 94 -2.23 -25.25 16.60
N VAL A 95 -1.13 -26.00 16.62
CA VAL A 95 0.09 -25.62 17.31
C VAL A 95 1.12 -25.13 16.30
N THR A 96 1.64 -23.92 16.51
CA THR A 96 2.70 -23.35 15.66
C THR A 96 4.08 -23.63 16.26
N GLU A 97 4.95 -24.27 15.49
CA GLU A 97 6.35 -24.49 15.84
C GLU A 97 7.24 -23.76 14.84
N SER A 98 8.00 -22.78 15.31
CA SER A 98 9.01 -22.10 14.50
C SER A 98 10.33 -22.86 14.56
N LYS A 99 10.85 -23.29 13.41
CA LYS A 99 12.20 -23.86 13.33
C LYS A 99 13.08 -23.04 12.41
N ILE A 100 14.28 -22.73 12.89
CA ILE A 100 15.36 -22.17 12.08
C ILE A 100 16.20 -23.35 11.60
N PHE A 101 16.33 -23.48 10.29
CA PHE A 101 17.17 -24.52 9.70
C PHE A 101 18.61 -24.04 9.60
N SER A 102 19.53 -24.90 10.02
CA SER A 102 20.96 -24.68 9.80
C SER A 102 21.32 -24.84 8.32
N GLU A 103 22.43 -24.23 7.89
CA GLU A 103 22.92 -24.36 6.51
C GLU A 103 23.15 -25.82 6.11
N LEU A 104 23.59 -26.67 7.05
CA LEU A 104 23.79 -28.09 6.84
C LEU A 104 22.47 -28.83 6.55
N GLU A 105 21.40 -28.54 7.32
CA GLU A 105 20.07 -29.11 7.09
C GLU A 105 19.51 -28.66 5.72
N ILE A 106 19.67 -27.38 5.38
CA ILE A 106 19.25 -26.85 4.07
C ILE A 106 20.00 -27.54 2.94
N ASN A 107 21.31 -27.79 3.09
CA ASN A 107 22.13 -28.46 2.09
C ASN A 107 21.80 -29.97 1.96
N ALA A 108 21.42 -30.63 3.04
CA ALA A 108 20.94 -32.00 3.00
C ALA A 108 19.57 -32.12 2.32
N VAL A 109 18.70 -31.11 2.49
CA VAL A 109 17.40 -31.06 1.78
C VAL A 109 17.61 -30.73 0.30
N LYS A 110 18.54 -29.81 -0.02
CA LYS A 110 18.98 -29.49 -1.40
C LYS A 110 19.35 -30.73 -2.20
N SER A 111 20.22 -31.56 -1.64
CA SER A 111 20.72 -32.75 -2.33
C SER A 111 19.63 -33.79 -2.59
N ARG A 112 18.58 -33.84 -1.74
CA ARG A 112 17.44 -34.76 -1.90
C ARG A 112 16.38 -34.24 -2.88
N LEU A 113 16.14 -32.93 -2.91
CA LEU A 113 15.10 -32.32 -3.74
C LEU A 113 15.56 -31.96 -5.17
N GLY A 114 16.86 -32.11 -5.48
CA GLY A 114 17.40 -31.93 -6.84
C GLY A 114 17.29 -30.49 -7.38
N GLY A 115 17.08 -29.50 -6.52
CA GLY A 115 16.87 -28.10 -6.88
C GLY A 115 17.48 -27.12 -5.90
N ASN A 116 17.28 -25.81 -6.14
CA ASN A 116 17.75 -24.72 -5.28
C ASN A 116 16.60 -24.23 -4.37
N PRO A 117 16.38 -24.81 -3.17
CA PRO A 117 15.54 -24.19 -2.16
C PRO A 117 16.23 -22.88 -1.78
N GLY A 118 15.45 -21.80 -1.74
CA GLY A 118 15.93 -20.42 -1.64
C GLY A 118 17.13 -20.23 -0.71
N SER A 119 18.02 -19.33 -1.11
CA SER A 119 19.38 -19.16 -0.56
C SER A 119 19.47 -18.54 0.84
N ASN A 120 18.37 -18.44 1.60
CA ASN A 120 18.40 -17.83 2.92
C ASN A 120 17.82 -18.76 4.00
N PRO A 121 18.45 -18.84 5.19
CA PRO A 121 17.84 -19.46 6.35
C PRO A 121 16.60 -18.63 6.73
N GLN A 122 15.45 -19.05 6.21
CA GLN A 122 14.17 -18.48 6.58
C GLN A 122 13.69 -19.17 7.85
N LYS A 123 13.26 -18.35 8.82
CA LYS A 123 12.45 -18.84 9.93
C LYS A 123 11.19 -19.45 9.31
N ASN A 124 11.04 -20.76 9.44
CA ASN A 124 9.89 -21.47 8.90
C ASN A 124 8.94 -21.81 10.05
N ASP A 125 7.72 -21.31 9.95
CA ASP A 125 6.65 -21.62 10.89
C ASP A 125 5.89 -22.85 10.37
N PHE A 126 5.87 -23.91 11.16
CA PHE A 126 5.12 -25.13 10.92
C PHE A 126 3.85 -25.12 11.76
N TYR A 127 2.71 -25.42 11.14
CA TYR A 127 1.41 -25.47 11.78
C TYR A 127 0.99 -26.93 11.90
N PHE A 128 0.88 -27.46 13.11
CA PHE A 128 0.47 -28.83 13.35
C PHE A 128 -0.98 -28.88 13.82
N GLY A 129 -1.83 -29.61 13.10
CA GLY A 129 -3.16 -29.94 13.59
C GLY A 129 -3.04 -30.99 14.68
N VAL A 130 -3.63 -30.74 15.84
CA VAL A 130 -3.66 -31.65 16.99
C VAL A 130 -5.11 -32.04 17.26
N LYS A 131 -5.36 -33.35 17.34
CA LYS A 131 -6.66 -33.94 17.69
C LYS A 131 -6.45 -34.96 18.81
N ASP A 132 -7.22 -34.88 19.88
CA ASP A 132 -7.08 -35.74 21.06
C ASP A 132 -5.63 -35.78 21.61
N GLY A 133 -4.90 -34.65 21.53
CA GLY A 133 -3.50 -34.54 21.96
C GLY A 133 -2.48 -35.20 21.03
N LYS A 134 -2.88 -35.69 19.85
CA LYS A 134 -2.00 -36.26 18.83
C LYS A 134 -1.92 -35.36 17.59
N LYS A 135 -0.73 -35.23 17.00
CA LYS A 135 -0.57 -34.56 15.71
C LYS A 135 -1.25 -35.40 14.62
N VAL A 136 -2.13 -34.79 13.85
CA VAL A 136 -2.92 -35.42 12.77
C VAL A 136 -2.60 -34.85 11.39
N GLY A 137 -1.81 -33.78 11.34
CA GLY A 137 -1.27 -33.24 10.10
C GLY A 137 -0.33 -32.09 10.37
N ALA A 138 0.39 -31.66 9.33
CA ALA A 138 1.27 -30.52 9.36
C ALA A 138 0.97 -29.61 8.18
N ALA A 139 1.17 -28.31 8.32
CA ALA A 139 1.04 -27.35 7.25
C ALA A 139 2.14 -26.30 7.31
N ILE A 140 2.49 -25.75 6.16
CA ILE A 140 3.44 -24.65 6.00
C ILE A 140 2.81 -23.58 5.12
N ILE A 141 3.17 -22.32 5.36
CA ILE A 141 2.78 -21.21 4.49
C ILE A 141 4.00 -20.80 3.68
N LEU A 142 3.90 -20.93 2.37
CA LEU A 142 4.93 -20.57 1.40
C LEU A 142 4.61 -19.22 0.78
N GLU A 143 5.64 -18.41 0.57
CA GLU A 143 5.54 -17.15 -0.17
C GLU A 143 6.12 -17.36 -1.57
N GLU A 144 5.28 -17.23 -2.60
CA GLU A 144 5.67 -17.38 -4.00
C GLU A 144 5.47 -16.07 -4.78
N PRO A 145 6.36 -15.74 -5.74
CA PRO A 145 6.15 -14.60 -6.62
C PRO A 145 4.99 -14.88 -7.59
N GLY A 146 3.89 -14.14 -7.45
CA GLY A 146 2.75 -14.14 -8.34
C GLY A 146 2.78 -13.01 -9.37
N LYS A 147 1.87 -13.06 -10.35
CA LYS A 147 1.74 -12.05 -11.42
C LYS A 147 1.55 -10.61 -10.90
N PHE A 148 0.99 -10.46 -9.71
CA PHE A 148 0.63 -9.17 -9.10
C PHE A 148 1.37 -8.87 -7.79
N GLY A 149 2.40 -9.66 -7.45
CA GLY A 149 3.11 -9.54 -6.17
C GLY A 149 3.28 -10.89 -5.48
N ILE A 150 3.76 -10.86 -4.24
CA ILE A 150 3.97 -12.06 -3.44
C ILE A 150 2.59 -12.66 -3.09
N MET A 151 2.42 -13.95 -3.39
CA MET A 151 1.24 -14.75 -3.08
C MET A 151 1.60 -15.72 -1.96
N LYS A 152 0.66 -15.97 -1.05
CA LYS A 152 0.83 -16.97 0.01
C LYS A 152 0.11 -18.25 -0.38
N ILE A 153 0.75 -19.39 -0.16
CA ILE A 153 0.18 -20.71 -0.40
C ILE A 153 0.31 -21.52 0.88
N ALA A 154 -0.82 -21.98 1.42
CA ALA A 154 -0.81 -22.96 2.49
C ALA A 154 -0.68 -24.35 1.89
N VAL A 155 0.33 -25.10 2.32
CA VAL A 155 0.55 -26.49 1.92
C VAL A 155 0.40 -27.36 3.17
N GLY A 156 -0.61 -28.21 3.19
CA GLY A 156 -0.83 -29.24 4.20
C GLY A 156 -0.27 -30.59 3.79
N LEU A 157 0.07 -31.38 4.80
CA LEU A 157 0.55 -32.74 4.74
C LEU A 157 -0.20 -33.55 5.80
N THR A 158 -0.85 -34.63 5.39
CA THR A 158 -1.48 -35.58 6.31
C THR A 158 -0.46 -36.60 6.84
N MET A 159 -0.83 -37.38 7.85
CA MET A 159 0.04 -38.43 8.40
C MET A 159 0.26 -39.58 7.41
N GLU A 160 -0.64 -39.74 6.45
CA GLU A 160 -0.56 -40.68 5.33
C GLU A 160 0.40 -40.19 4.23
N GLY A 161 0.90 -38.96 4.34
CA GLY A 161 1.80 -38.34 3.36
C GLY A 161 1.09 -37.70 2.17
N GLU A 162 -0.22 -37.52 2.25
CA GLU A 162 -0.97 -36.80 1.22
C GLU A 162 -0.73 -35.30 1.33
N VAL A 163 -0.52 -34.66 0.19
CA VAL A 163 -0.19 -33.22 0.11
C VAL A 163 -1.37 -32.45 -0.47
N TYR A 164 -1.78 -31.40 0.25
CA TYR A 164 -2.86 -30.51 -0.15
C TYR A 164 -2.34 -29.08 -0.22
N ALA A 165 -2.70 -28.32 -1.25
CA ALA A 165 -2.27 -26.93 -1.40
C ALA A 165 -3.46 -26.01 -1.65
N VAL A 166 -3.53 -24.92 -0.89
CA VAL A 166 -4.57 -23.90 -0.97
C VAL A 166 -3.92 -22.53 -1.12
N LYS A 167 -4.36 -21.77 -2.13
CA LYS A 167 -3.92 -20.39 -2.34
C LYS A 167 -4.63 -19.45 -1.38
N VAL A 168 -3.87 -18.53 -0.80
CA VAL A 168 -4.31 -17.52 0.18
C VAL A 168 -4.41 -16.16 -0.49
#